data_AF-A0A1C7DC35-F1
#
_entry.id   AF-A0A1C7DC35-F1
#
_cell.length_a   1.000
_cell.length_b   1.000
_cell.length_c   1.000
_cell.angle_alpha   90.00
_cell.angle_beta   90.00
_cell.angle_gamma   90.00
#
_symmetry.space_group_name_H-M   'P 1'
#
loop_
_entity.id
_entity.type
_entity.pdbx_description
1 polymer ?
#
loop_
_entity_poly.entity_id
_entity_poly.type
_entity_poly.pdbx_seq_one_letter_code
_entity_poly.pdbx_strand_id
1 'polypeptide(L)' 'MKNFSFKARILYFGAIALISLAFFALQLTAVVEGSDGIGSMILVILWALMALFGLSGVVFALKNRNRQKN' A
#
# COMPACT_ATOMS: atom_id res chain seq x y z
N MET A 1 11.22 12.61 -16.33
CA MET A 1 11.56 12.22 -14.94
C MET A 1 12.85 11.38 -14.92
N LYS A 2 14.01 11.99 -15.19
CA LYS A 2 15.19 11.27 -15.70
C LYS A 2 16.13 10.66 -14.62
N ASN A 3 15.92 10.92 -13.32
CA ASN A 3 16.88 10.53 -12.26
C ASN A 3 16.26 9.96 -10.96
N PHE A 4 15.01 9.46 -10.97
CA PHE A 4 14.51 8.77 -9.76
C PHE A 4 15.20 7.42 -9.61
N SER A 5 16.21 7.38 -8.74
CA SER A 5 16.94 6.17 -8.39
C SER A 5 15.95 5.06 -7.99
N PHE A 6 16.25 3.84 -8.39
CA PHE A 6 15.46 2.65 -8.11
C PHE A 6 15.06 2.53 -6.63
N LYS A 7 15.97 2.94 -5.74
CA LYS A 7 15.74 3.01 -4.29
C LYS A 7 14.62 3.98 -3.92
N ALA A 8 14.53 5.14 -4.57
CA ALA A 8 13.48 6.12 -4.32
C ALA A 8 12.09 5.61 -4.75
N ARG A 9 12.00 4.85 -5.86
CA ARG A 9 10.74 4.20 -6.27
C ARG A 9 10.26 3.17 -5.24
N ILE A 10 11.14 2.29 -4.77
CA ILE A 10 10.79 1.31 -3.73
C ILE A 10 10.35 2.03 -2.46
N LEU A 11 11.06 3.08 -2.05
CA LEU A 11 10.73 3.82 -0.83
C LEU A 11 9.38 4.55 -0.96
N TYR A 12 9.06 5.06 -2.16
CA TYR A 12 7.76 5.68 -2.44
C TYR A 12 6.60 4.67 -2.38
N PHE A 13 6.71 3.55 -3.11
CA PHE A 13 5.68 2.50 -3.07
C PHE A 13 5.59 1.84 -1.68
N GLY A 14 6.71 1.69 -0.99
CA GLY A 14 6.78 1.16 0.37
C GLY A 14 6.13 2.09 1.39
N ALA A 15 6.35 3.39 1.29
CA ALA A 15 5.68 4.38 2.14
C ALA A 15 4.16 4.37 1.91
N ILE A 16 3.72 4.30 0.65
CA ILE A 16 2.29 4.17 0.32
C ILE A 16 1.71 2.89 0.92
N ALA A 17 2.41 1.75 0.78
CA ALA A 17 1.96 0.49 1.35
C ALA A 17 1.83 0.55 2.87
N LEU A 18 2.84 1.09 3.56
CA LEU A 18 2.86 1.22 5.02
C LEU A 18 1.74 2.12 5.54
N ILE A 19 1.60 3.31 4.95
CA ILE A 19 0.55 4.26 5.35
C ILE A 19 -0.83 3.66 5.08
N SER A 20 -1.02 3.07 3.90
CA SER A 20 -2.31 2.46 3.55
C SER A 20 -2.67 1.28 4.46
N LEU A 21 -1.67 0.48 4.85
CA LEU A 21 -1.86 -0.63 5.77
C LEU A 21 -2.20 -0.16 7.19
N ALA A 22 -1.56 0.92 7.66
CA ALA A 22 -1.87 1.51 8.96
C ALA A 22 -3.31 2.03 9.02
N PHE A 23 -3.74 2.77 7.99
CA PHE A 23 -5.12 3.24 7.89
C PHE A 23 -6.12 2.09 7.71
N PHE A 24 -5.77 1.06 6.94
CA PHE A 24 -6.58 -0.15 6.83
C PHE A 24 -6.79 -0.80 8.20
N ALA A 25 -5.73 -0.96 9.00
CA ALA A 25 -5.82 -1.56 10.32
C ALA A 25 -6.72 -0.73 11.26
N LEU A 26 -6.54 0.59 11.29
CA LEU A 26 -7.37 1.51 12.09
C LEU A 26 -8.84 1.49 11.67
N GLN A 27 -9.11 1.44 10.36
CA GLN A 27 -10.47 1.38 9.86
C GLN A 27 -11.11 0.02 10.18
N LEU A 28 -10.33 -1.06 10.10
CA LEU A 28 -10.79 -2.40 10.41
C LEU A 28 -11.11 -2.57 11.90
N THR A 29 -10.28 -2.02 12.79
CA THR A 29 -10.59 -1.99 14.24
C THR A 29 -11.86 -1.18 14.51
N ALA A 30 -12.02 -0.02 13.86
CA ALA A 30 -13.23 0.79 14.02
C ALA A 30 -14.50 0.04 13.57
N VAL A 31 -14.44 -0.71 12.46
CA VAL A 31 -15.57 -1.55 12.00
C VAL A 31 -15.84 -2.69 12.98
N VAL A 32 -14.81 -3.37 13.47
CA VAL A 32 -14.95 -4.47 14.44
C VAL A 32 -15.52 -3.99 15.78
N GLU A 33 -15.18 -2.78 16.21
CA GLU A 33 -15.70 -2.15 17.45
C GLU A 33 -17.14 -1.62 17.32
N GLY A 34 -17.82 -1.85 16.19
CA GLY A 34 -19.25 -1.54 16.03
C GLY A 34 -19.54 -0.26 15.23
N SER A 35 -18.59 0.24 14.44
CA SER A 35 -18.86 1.29 13.46
C SER A 35 -19.67 0.72 12.28
N ASP A 36 -20.98 0.54 12.44
CA ASP A 36 -21.93 0.00 11.44
C ASP A 36 -22.34 1.01 10.34
N GLY A 37 -21.42 1.88 9.93
CA GLY A 37 -21.63 2.83 8.84
C GLY A 37 -21.23 2.23 7.49
N ILE A 38 -22.11 2.28 6.49
CA ILE A 38 -21.81 1.92 5.08
C ILE A 38 -20.53 2.63 4.60
N GLY A 39 -20.34 3.89 4.99
CA GLY A 39 -19.12 4.65 4.68
C GLY A 39 -17.84 4.05 5.29
N SER A 40 -17.93 3.49 6.50
CA SER A 40 -16.79 2.83 7.17
C SER A 40 -16.35 1.57 6.41
N MET A 41 -17.31 0.77 5.94
CA MET A 41 -17.03 -0.43 5.15
C MET A 41 -16.41 -0.09 3.77
N ILE A 42 -16.89 0.98 3.13
CA ILE A 42 -16.28 1.49 1.88
C ILE A 42 -14.83 1.92 2.12
N LEU A 43 -14.53 2.61 3.22
CA LEU A 43 -13.18 3.02 3.57
C LEU A 43 -12.26 1.83 3.80
N VAL A 44 -12.72 0.77 4.47
CA VAL A 44 -11.94 -0.48 4.65
C VAL A 44 -11.54 -1.06 3.29
N ILE A 45 -12.48 -1.16 2.36
CA ILE A 45 -12.22 -1.70 1.02
C ILE A 45 -11.24 -0.81 0.25
N LEU A 46 -11.39 0.51 0.33
CA LEU A 46 -10.52 1.47 -0.35
C LEU A 46 -9.08 1.37 0.17
N TRP A 47 -8.90 1.30 1.49
CA TRP A 47 -7.59 1.15 2.12
C TRP A 47 -6.97 -0.22 1.84
N ALA A 48 -7.76 -1.29 1.79
CA ALA A 48 -7.29 -2.61 1.40
C ALA A 48 -6.73 -2.62 -0.05
N LEU A 49 -7.45 -2.00 -0.99
CA LEU A 49 -7.01 -1.87 -2.38
C LEU A 49 -5.73 -1.02 -2.49
N MET A 50 -5.64 0.09 -1.75
CA MET A 50 -4.44 0.92 -1.70
C MET A 50 -3.23 0.18 -1.11
N ALA A 51 -3.43 -0.61 -0.05
CA ALA A 51 -2.39 -1.43 0.56
C ALA A 51 -1.90 -2.53 -0.42
N LEU A 52 -2.81 -3.21 -1.12
CA LEU A 52 -2.47 -4.17 -2.17
C LEU A 52 -1.72 -3.51 -3.34
N PHE A 53 -2.13 -2.32 -3.74
CA PHE A 53 -1.44 -1.54 -4.77
C PHE A 53 -0.02 -1.17 -4.35
N GLY A 54 0.17 -0.69 -3.12
CA GLY A 54 1.49 -0.40 -2.57
C GLY A 54 2.39 -1.64 -2.51
N LEU A 55 1.87 -2.76 -1.98
CA LEU A 55 2.60 -4.02 -1.89
C LEU A 55 3.00 -4.57 -3.27
N SER A 56 2.09 -4.58 -4.23
CA SER A 56 2.37 -5.01 -5.59
C SER A 56 3.41 -4.12 -6.28
N GLY A 57 3.38 -2.80 -6.05
CA GLY A 57 4.40 -1.87 -6.53
C GLY A 57 5.79 -2.15 -5.95
N VAL A 58 5.88 -2.48 -4.65
CA VAL A 58 7.13 -2.89 -4.00
C VAL A 58 7.64 -4.21 -4.56
N VAL A 59 6.79 -5.24 -4.67
CA VAL A 59 7.16 -6.56 -5.22
C VAL A 59 7.61 -6.45 -6.67
N PHE A 60 6.89 -5.68 -7.49
CA PHE A 60 7.25 -5.43 -8.88
C PHE A 60 8.61 -4.74 -8.99
N ALA A 61 8.85 -3.71 -8.18
CA ALA A 61 10.16 -3.06 -8.13
C ALA A 61 11.26 -4.03 -7.67
N LEU A 62 11.06 -4.82 -6.63
CA LEU A 62 12.06 -5.82 -6.21
C LEU A 62 12.37 -6.84 -7.31
N LYS A 63 11.34 -7.35 -8.01
CA LYS A 63 11.50 -8.30 -9.13
C LYS A 63 12.26 -7.68 -10.30
N ASN A 64 11.98 -6.42 -10.64
CA ASN A 64 12.64 -5.73 -11.75
C ASN A 64 14.12 -5.42 -11.44
N ARG A 65 14.49 -5.24 -10.17
CA ARG A 65 15.90 -5.10 -9.74
C ARG A 65 16.71 -6.35 -10.03
N ASN A 66 16.12 -7.51 -9.77
CA ASN A 66 16.80 -8.80 -9.94
C ASN A 66 17.07 -9.11 -11.42
N ARG A 67 16.19 -8.66 -12.32
CA ARG A 67 16.39 -8.76 -13.78
C ARG A 67 17.44 -7.79 -14.33
N GLN A 68 17.72 -6.68 -13.66
CA GLN A 68 18.76 -5.73 -14.09
C GLN A 68 20.17 -6.09 -13.59
N LYS A 69 20.28 -7.08 -12.70
CA LYS A 69 21.55 -7.52 -12.12
C LYS A 69 22.08 -8.83 -12.76
N ASN A 70 21.31 -9.45 -13.64
CA ASN A 70 21.67 -10.67 -14.38
C ASN A 70 21.85 -10.32 -15.87
#